data_AF-A0A6G6K337-F1
#
_entry.id   AF-A0A6G6K337-F1
#
_cell.length_a   1.000
_cell.length_b   1.000
_cell.length_c   1.000
_cell.angle_alpha   90.00
_cell.angle_beta   90.00
_cell.angle_gamma   90.00
#
_symmetry.space_group_name_H-M   'P 1'
#
loop_
_entity.id
_entity.type
_entity.pdbx_description
1 polymer ?
#
loop_
_entity_poly.entity_id
_entity_poly.type
_entity_poly.pdbx_seq_one_letter_code
_entity_poly.pdbx_strand_id
1 'polypeptide(L)'
;MWRKLFSGLFSGFYQLPKVSPVEGFLLRLFFAAFLIFTFRAQVTYTAEPHPKGLLTILHWFGEGPFLTWLANPDTWALYKGIFIALLAVYVAGYALVVVTPALAVMHLLPFTLYASQGFNHHGNQIVTCTLIVQAFCVIWYSIRHKLVVTPPTPRLSAWMLLQSQVILCGMYFISVFTKLDKSNGMWLSNSKYVAMDMLKTQRQSYLNELDPIFAGNPPEAIWMLDHPTLATLFFGSGLFLEFFCIFAIGNRWLGFLIGVSLIAMHRSIDRLMGGVAFLNNELLAFIFLVNIPFLIACVVNWLPKLRARHLAVAGGVAGIALSFWVQPQHVRTDFTQGGAVSALHGLGNYLLKLINNMDTWNSFDPEQWRKTITFVTPAILTSLACAVLGAVVGSVIGKGSGKTRTEEDTASAARTA
;
A
#
# COMPACT_ATOMS: atom_id res chain seq x y z
N MET A 1 26.58 -23.88 -13.66
CA MET A 1 26.40 -22.58 -12.96
C MET A 1 25.26 -21.77 -13.56
N TRP A 2 25.31 -21.42 -14.86
CA TRP A 2 24.29 -20.61 -15.56
C TRP A 2 22.84 -21.12 -15.44
N ARG A 3 22.58 -22.43 -15.58
CA ARG A 3 21.23 -22.99 -15.41
C ARG A 3 20.60 -22.70 -14.03
N LYS A 4 21.39 -22.78 -12.95
CA LYS A 4 20.91 -22.48 -11.59
C LYS A 4 20.63 -20.99 -11.40
N LEU A 5 21.47 -20.13 -11.99
CA LEU A 5 21.28 -18.68 -11.97
C LEU A 5 20.00 -18.27 -12.71
N PHE A 6 19.82 -18.75 -13.95
CA PHE A 6 18.63 -18.46 -14.75
C PHE A 6 17.37 -19.09 -14.16
N SER A 7 17.43 -20.33 -13.63
CA SER A 7 16.26 -20.93 -12.98
C SER A 7 15.80 -20.13 -11.77
N GLY A 8 16.73 -19.53 -11.02
CA GLY A 8 16.40 -18.65 -9.90
C GLY A 8 15.81 -17.31 -10.34
N LEU A 9 16.34 -16.73 -11.43
CA LEU A 9 15.82 -15.47 -11.99
C LEU A 9 14.37 -15.61 -12.47
N PHE A 10 14.05 -16.72 -13.14
CA PHE A 10 12.75 -16.94 -13.75
C PHE A 10 11.76 -17.74 -12.88
N SER A 11 12.12 -18.15 -11.66
CA SER A 11 11.28 -19.02 -10.84
C SER A 11 9.88 -18.45 -10.57
N GLY A 12 9.77 -17.12 -10.46
CA GLY A 12 8.51 -16.41 -10.22
C GLY A 12 7.50 -16.51 -11.37
N PHE A 13 7.96 -16.78 -12.60
CA PHE A 13 7.07 -16.92 -13.76
C PHE A 13 6.43 -18.31 -13.88
N TYR A 14 7.04 -19.33 -13.28
CA TYR A 14 6.58 -20.71 -13.41
C TYR A 14 5.78 -21.23 -12.22
N GLN A 15 5.91 -20.59 -11.05
CA GLN A 15 5.28 -21.04 -9.82
C GLN A 15 4.66 -19.89 -9.05
N LEU A 16 3.42 -20.09 -8.58
CA LEU A 16 2.78 -19.14 -7.69
C LEU A 16 3.56 -19.04 -6.36
N PRO A 17 3.75 -17.82 -5.81
CA PRO A 17 4.36 -17.68 -4.50
C PRO A 17 3.48 -18.37 -3.46
N LYS A 18 4.09 -19.14 -2.56
CA LYS A 18 3.36 -19.76 -1.45
C LYS A 18 2.96 -18.67 -0.45
N VAL A 19 1.66 -18.39 -0.34
CA VAL A 19 1.11 -17.40 0.60
C VAL A 19 0.38 -18.13 1.73
N SER A 20 0.83 -17.95 2.97
CA SER A 20 0.14 -18.55 4.12
C SER A 20 -1.16 -17.80 4.42
N PRO A 21 -2.13 -18.40 5.15
CA PRO A 21 -3.33 -17.67 5.57
C PRO A 21 -3.03 -16.39 6.36
N VAL A 22 -2.00 -16.42 7.22
CA VAL A 22 -1.54 -15.26 8.00
C VAL A 22 -0.97 -14.18 7.07
N GLU A 23 -0.11 -14.55 6.12
CA GLU A 23 0.43 -13.60 5.14
C GLU A 23 -0.69 -12.97 4.29
N GLY A 24 -1.63 -13.78 3.80
CA GLY A 24 -2.76 -13.28 3.01
C GLY A 24 -3.62 -12.29 3.80
N PHE A 25 -3.87 -12.55 5.08
CA PHE A 25 -4.54 -11.60 5.98
C PHE A 25 -3.72 -10.31 6.14
N LEU A 26 -2.43 -10.40 6.42
CA LEU A 26 -1.56 -9.24 6.63
C LEU A 26 -1.40 -8.40 5.36
N LEU A 27 -1.31 -9.01 4.18
CA LEU A 27 -1.28 -8.30 2.90
C LEU A 27 -2.54 -7.44 2.73
N ARG A 28 -3.72 -7.99 3.03
CA ARG A 28 -4.98 -7.25 2.97
C ARG A 28 -5.06 -6.17 4.05
N LEU A 29 -4.61 -6.45 5.27
CA LEU A 29 -4.58 -5.49 6.37
C LEU A 29 -3.70 -4.28 6.06
N PHE A 30 -2.46 -4.51 5.59
CA PHE A 30 -1.52 -3.45 5.25
C PHE A 30 -2.03 -2.64 4.06
N PHE A 31 -2.56 -3.31 3.03
CA PHE A 31 -3.13 -2.62 1.88
C PHE A 31 -4.38 -1.82 2.26
N ALA A 32 -5.24 -2.34 3.15
CA ALA A 32 -6.39 -1.60 3.66
C ALA A 32 -5.99 -0.35 4.45
N ALA A 33 -4.98 -0.44 5.33
CA ALA A 33 -4.45 0.71 6.05
C ALA A 33 -3.92 1.78 5.08
N PHE A 34 -3.20 1.35 4.03
CA PHE A 34 -2.74 2.25 2.98
C PHE A 34 -3.90 2.88 2.18
N LEU A 35 -4.97 2.14 1.88
CA LEU A 35 -6.16 2.69 1.23
C LEU A 35 -6.85 3.75 2.10
N ILE A 36 -6.98 3.54 3.41
CA ILE A 36 -7.50 4.57 4.33
C ILE A 36 -6.63 5.84 4.27
N PHE A 37 -5.31 5.67 4.23
CA PHE A 37 -4.37 6.78 4.14
C PHE A 37 -4.51 7.60 2.85
N THR A 38 -4.84 6.97 1.72
CA THR A 38 -5.11 7.72 0.48
C THR A 38 -6.34 8.64 0.62
N PHE A 39 -7.26 8.34 1.55
CA PHE A 39 -8.51 9.07 1.80
C PHE A 39 -8.40 10.09 2.96
N ARG A 40 -7.18 10.42 3.39
CA ARG A 40 -6.95 11.33 4.53
C ARG A 40 -7.43 12.77 4.29
N ALA A 41 -7.36 13.24 3.06
CA ALA A 41 -7.80 14.59 2.68
C ALA A 41 -9.29 14.58 2.28
N GLN A 42 -9.99 15.65 2.64
CA GLN A 42 -11.32 15.92 2.10
C GLN A 42 -11.21 16.35 0.63
N VAL A 43 -12.11 15.84 -0.22
CA VAL A 43 -12.29 16.37 -1.56
C VAL A 43 -12.97 17.73 -1.45
N THR A 44 -12.41 18.77 -2.06
CA THR A 44 -12.97 20.14 -1.97
C THR A 44 -13.38 20.71 -3.33
N TYR A 45 -13.32 19.91 -4.40
CA TYR A 45 -13.60 20.38 -5.76
C TYR A 45 -15.08 20.38 -6.07
N THR A 46 -15.63 21.58 -6.29
CA THR A 46 -17.04 21.80 -6.62
C THR A 46 -17.32 21.88 -8.12
N ALA A 47 -16.29 21.66 -8.97
CA ALA A 47 -16.38 21.70 -10.42
C ALA A 47 -15.53 20.60 -11.09
N GLU A 48 -15.80 20.36 -12.37
CA GLU A 48 -15.13 19.35 -13.21
C GLU A 48 -14.63 19.99 -14.52
N PRO A 49 -13.67 20.94 -14.46
CA PRO A 49 -13.31 21.78 -15.60
C PRO A 49 -12.67 21.02 -16.77
N HIS A 50 -12.00 19.89 -16.48
CA HIS A 50 -11.31 19.07 -17.48
C HIS A 50 -11.64 17.59 -17.32
N PRO A 51 -12.86 17.13 -17.65
CA PRO A 51 -13.29 15.75 -17.41
C PRO A 51 -12.27 14.71 -17.91
N LYS A 52 -11.76 13.88 -16.99
CA LYS A 52 -10.83 12.76 -17.27
C LYS A 52 -11.44 11.42 -16.90
N GLY A 53 -10.99 10.34 -17.55
CA GLY A 53 -11.35 8.97 -17.17
C GLY A 53 -12.86 8.73 -17.23
N LEU A 54 -13.44 8.23 -16.14
CA LEU A 54 -14.88 7.95 -16.06
C LEU A 54 -15.72 9.21 -16.28
N LEU A 55 -15.26 10.39 -15.83
CA LEU A 55 -15.99 11.64 -16.04
C LEU A 55 -16.09 11.97 -17.54
N THR A 56 -15.07 11.69 -18.35
CA THR A 56 -15.16 11.87 -19.81
C THR A 56 -16.31 11.05 -20.39
N ILE A 57 -16.52 9.82 -19.92
CA ILE A 57 -17.61 8.94 -20.38
C ILE A 57 -18.96 9.46 -19.89
N LEU A 58 -19.07 9.89 -18.63
CA LEU A 58 -20.32 10.39 -18.07
C LEU A 58 -20.80 11.67 -18.76
N HIS A 59 -19.88 12.60 -19.05
CA HIS A 59 -20.16 13.82 -19.81
C HIS A 59 -20.57 13.55 -21.27
N TRP A 60 -20.35 12.34 -21.83
CA TRP A 60 -20.94 11.96 -23.13
C TRP A 60 -22.46 11.74 -23.05
N PHE A 61 -23.00 11.44 -21.88
CA PHE A 61 -24.43 11.16 -21.67
C PHE A 61 -25.23 12.37 -21.18
N GLY A 62 -24.58 13.50 -20.91
CA GLY A 62 -25.27 14.74 -20.51
C GLY A 62 -24.35 15.75 -19.84
N GLU A 63 -24.90 16.92 -19.56
CA GLU A 63 -24.23 17.97 -18.78
C GLU A 63 -24.52 17.76 -17.29
N GLY A 64 -23.49 17.86 -16.45
CA GLY A 64 -23.70 17.92 -15.01
C GLY A 64 -22.39 18.05 -14.25
N PRO A 65 -22.48 18.36 -12.94
CA PRO A 65 -21.52 17.82 -12.01
C PRO A 65 -21.90 16.36 -11.68
N PHE A 66 -21.08 15.38 -12.06
CA PHE A 66 -21.37 13.98 -11.76
C PHE A 66 -20.80 13.51 -10.42
N LEU A 67 -19.65 14.07 -10.00
CA LEU A 67 -18.89 13.67 -8.83
C LEU A 67 -18.70 14.78 -7.80
N THR A 68 -19.12 16.03 -8.08
CA THR A 68 -18.89 17.15 -7.14
C THR A 68 -19.65 17.01 -5.81
N TRP A 69 -20.63 16.12 -5.72
CA TRP A 69 -21.26 15.74 -4.44
C TRP A 69 -20.23 15.19 -3.43
N LEU A 70 -19.09 14.68 -3.88
CA LEU A 70 -17.97 14.27 -3.02
C LEU A 70 -17.32 15.46 -2.28
N ALA A 71 -17.55 16.69 -2.73
CA ALA A 71 -17.05 17.89 -2.05
C ALA A 71 -17.87 18.25 -0.80
N ASN A 72 -19.11 17.76 -0.70
CA ASN A 72 -19.95 17.96 0.47
C ASN A 72 -19.37 17.19 1.67
N PRO A 73 -19.08 17.85 2.82
CA PRO A 73 -18.45 17.20 3.98
C PRO A 73 -19.22 16.01 4.53
N ASP A 74 -20.55 16.11 4.62
CA ASP A 74 -21.41 15.04 5.17
C ASP A 74 -21.41 13.82 4.26
N THR A 75 -21.52 14.06 2.95
CA THR A 75 -21.49 12.99 1.95
C THR A 75 -20.12 12.33 1.88
N TRP A 76 -19.03 13.11 1.98
CA TRP A 76 -17.67 12.59 2.09
C TRP A 76 -17.46 11.76 3.36
N ALA A 77 -18.00 12.20 4.51
CA ALA A 77 -17.92 11.46 5.76
C ALA A 77 -18.65 10.11 5.66
N LEU A 78 -19.86 10.08 5.12
CA LEU A 78 -20.60 8.84 4.85
C LEU A 78 -19.85 7.92 3.89
N TYR A 79 -19.34 8.49 2.79
CA TYR A 79 -18.56 7.76 1.79
C TYR A 79 -17.32 7.08 2.38
N LYS A 80 -16.54 7.82 3.18
CA LYS A 80 -15.39 7.27 3.92
C LYS A 80 -15.82 6.20 4.91
N GLY A 81 -16.93 6.39 5.63
CA GLY A 81 -17.47 5.42 6.57
C GLY A 81 -17.81 4.08 5.90
N ILE A 82 -18.51 4.13 4.77
CA ILE A 82 -18.82 2.94 3.95
C ILE A 82 -17.54 2.29 3.44
N PHE A 83 -16.58 3.08 2.96
CA PHE A 83 -15.30 2.59 2.47
C PHE A 83 -14.51 1.83 3.55
N ILE A 84 -14.41 2.40 4.76
CA ILE A 84 -13.75 1.76 5.91
C ILE A 84 -14.47 0.46 6.32
N ALA A 85 -15.81 0.45 6.30
CA ALA A 85 -16.59 -0.76 6.59
C ALA A 85 -16.30 -1.87 5.57
N LEU A 86 -16.28 -1.54 4.27
CA LEU A 86 -15.90 -2.48 3.21
C LEU A 86 -14.46 -2.98 3.36
N LEU A 87 -13.52 -2.11 3.77
CA LEU A 87 -12.15 -2.52 4.06
C LEU A 87 -12.06 -3.52 5.21
N ALA A 88 -12.88 -3.38 6.26
CA ALA A 88 -12.94 -4.37 7.33
C ALA A 88 -13.37 -5.75 6.80
N VAL A 89 -14.37 -5.79 5.92
CA VAL A 89 -14.82 -7.03 5.25
C VAL A 89 -13.73 -7.59 4.33
N TYR A 90 -13.05 -6.72 3.57
CA TYR A 90 -11.91 -7.08 2.72
C TYR A 90 -10.77 -7.74 3.52
N VAL A 91 -10.37 -7.13 4.64
CA VAL A 91 -9.32 -7.66 5.52
C VAL A 91 -9.71 -9.03 6.06
N ALA A 92 -10.95 -9.17 6.55
CA ALA A 92 -11.50 -10.44 7.02
C ALA A 92 -11.57 -11.51 5.90
N GLY A 93 -11.57 -11.09 4.63
CA GLY A 93 -11.54 -11.96 3.46
C GLY A 93 -12.91 -12.47 3.03
N TYR A 94 -14.00 -11.90 3.55
CA TYR A 94 -15.35 -12.31 3.21
C TYR A 94 -15.87 -11.57 1.98
N ALA A 95 -16.73 -12.23 1.20
CA ALA A 95 -17.44 -11.64 0.06
C ALA A 95 -16.52 -10.87 -0.92
N LEU A 96 -15.26 -11.29 -1.09
CA LEU A 96 -14.26 -10.53 -1.84
C LEU A 96 -14.71 -10.24 -3.28
N VAL A 97 -15.51 -11.11 -3.89
CA VAL A 97 -16.08 -10.94 -5.24
C VAL A 97 -16.96 -9.69 -5.38
N VAL A 98 -17.57 -9.23 -4.30
CA VAL A 98 -18.38 -7.99 -4.27
C VAL A 98 -17.57 -6.84 -3.68
N VAL A 99 -16.86 -7.10 -2.58
CA VAL A 99 -16.15 -6.07 -1.82
C VAL A 99 -14.99 -5.47 -2.62
N THR A 100 -14.20 -6.28 -3.34
CA THR A 100 -13.05 -5.77 -4.09
C THR A 100 -13.45 -4.88 -5.28
N PRO A 101 -14.45 -5.22 -6.12
CA PRO A 101 -14.96 -4.28 -7.12
C PRO A 101 -15.55 -3.00 -6.50
N ALA A 102 -16.32 -3.12 -5.42
CA ALA A 102 -16.90 -1.96 -4.75
C ALA A 102 -15.81 -1.01 -4.24
N LEU A 103 -14.77 -1.53 -3.58
CA LEU A 103 -13.60 -0.75 -3.15
C LEU A 103 -12.86 -0.13 -4.34
N ALA A 104 -12.70 -0.85 -5.46
CA ALA A 104 -12.05 -0.33 -6.65
C ALA A 104 -12.80 0.86 -7.24
N VAL A 105 -14.13 0.76 -7.37
CA VAL A 105 -14.98 1.87 -7.81
C VAL A 105 -14.91 3.02 -6.81
N MET A 106 -15.06 2.73 -5.52
CA MET A 106 -15.03 3.78 -4.49
C MET A 106 -13.68 4.50 -4.44
N HIS A 107 -12.58 3.81 -4.67
CA HIS A 107 -11.27 4.45 -4.77
C HIS A 107 -11.12 5.26 -6.07
N LEU A 108 -11.66 4.77 -7.19
CA LEU A 108 -11.58 5.43 -8.49
C LEU A 108 -12.30 6.79 -8.52
N LEU A 109 -13.49 6.91 -7.93
CA LEU A 109 -14.34 8.10 -8.06
C LEU A 109 -13.68 9.41 -7.58
N PRO A 110 -13.22 9.54 -6.31
CA PRO A 110 -12.62 10.79 -5.84
C PRO A 110 -11.39 11.15 -6.66
N PHE A 111 -10.55 10.18 -7.02
CA PHE A 111 -9.33 10.46 -7.80
C PHE A 111 -9.59 10.76 -9.28
N THR A 112 -10.75 10.34 -9.81
CA THR A 112 -11.22 10.81 -11.12
C THR A 112 -11.60 12.30 -11.06
N LEU A 113 -12.22 12.73 -9.95
CA LEU A 113 -12.52 14.14 -9.72
C LEU A 113 -11.24 14.98 -9.52
N TYR A 114 -10.24 14.49 -8.76
CA TYR A 114 -8.91 15.12 -8.67
C TYR A 114 -8.25 15.27 -10.04
N ALA A 115 -8.21 14.20 -10.85
CA ALA A 115 -7.61 14.24 -12.17
C ALA A 115 -8.33 15.23 -13.12
N SER A 116 -9.62 15.46 -12.89
CA SER A 116 -10.43 16.39 -13.69
C SER A 116 -10.21 17.87 -13.35
N GLN A 117 -9.35 18.18 -12.38
CA GLN A 117 -8.92 19.54 -12.07
C GLN A 117 -7.74 20.03 -12.91
N GLY A 118 -7.29 19.22 -13.88
CA GLY A 118 -6.09 19.53 -14.68
C GLY A 118 -4.77 19.07 -14.05
N PHE A 119 -4.82 18.41 -12.89
CA PHE A 119 -3.64 17.84 -12.22
C PHE A 119 -3.67 16.30 -12.24
N ASN A 120 -2.77 15.69 -13.02
CA ASN A 120 -2.66 14.24 -13.12
C ASN A 120 -1.77 13.67 -11.99
N HIS A 121 -2.38 13.33 -10.85
CA HIS A 121 -1.66 12.66 -9.77
C HIS A 121 -1.54 11.15 -10.03
N HIS A 122 -0.44 10.72 -10.65
CA HIS A 122 -0.19 9.31 -11.00
C HIS A 122 -0.14 8.37 -9.78
N GLY A 123 0.22 8.88 -8.60
CA GLY A 123 0.33 8.08 -7.39
C GLY A 123 -0.96 7.40 -6.96
N ASN A 124 -2.15 7.98 -7.20
CA ASN A 124 -3.42 7.32 -6.84
C ASN A 124 -3.89 6.35 -7.93
N GLN A 125 -3.43 6.54 -9.18
CA GLN A 125 -3.78 5.68 -10.31
C GLN A 125 -3.25 4.26 -10.11
N ILE A 126 -2.00 4.10 -9.66
CA ILE A 126 -1.41 2.78 -9.38
C ILE A 126 -2.16 2.01 -8.28
N VAL A 127 -2.64 2.72 -7.26
CA VAL A 127 -3.41 2.15 -6.15
C VAL A 127 -4.77 1.66 -6.66
N THR A 128 -5.46 2.50 -7.45
CA THR A 128 -6.72 2.11 -8.10
C THR A 128 -6.52 0.91 -9.05
N CYS A 129 -5.48 0.92 -9.89
CA CYS A 129 -5.18 -0.21 -10.79
C CYS A 129 -4.91 -1.50 -10.00
N THR A 130 -4.25 -1.40 -8.84
CA THR A 130 -4.01 -2.55 -7.95
C THR A 130 -5.33 -3.10 -7.41
N LEU A 131 -6.26 -2.25 -6.98
CA LEU A 131 -7.61 -2.70 -6.57
C LEU A 131 -8.39 -3.33 -7.73
N ILE A 132 -8.35 -2.71 -8.91
CA ILE A 132 -9.04 -3.22 -10.12
C ILE A 132 -8.50 -4.60 -10.50
N VAL A 133 -7.18 -4.80 -10.54
CA VAL A 133 -6.62 -6.12 -10.89
C VAL A 133 -6.96 -7.17 -9.84
N GLN A 134 -6.97 -6.80 -8.55
CA GLN A 134 -7.40 -7.71 -7.49
C GLN A 134 -8.87 -8.08 -7.64
N ALA A 135 -9.74 -7.11 -7.99
CA ALA A 135 -11.15 -7.35 -8.26
C ALA A 135 -11.35 -8.33 -9.42
N PHE A 136 -10.68 -8.11 -10.56
CA PHE A 136 -10.71 -9.05 -11.68
C PHE A 136 -10.19 -10.44 -11.29
N CYS A 137 -9.09 -10.50 -10.56
CA CYS A 137 -8.51 -11.75 -10.07
C CYS A 137 -9.51 -12.54 -9.22
N VAL A 138 -10.18 -11.88 -8.28
CA VAL A 138 -11.16 -12.53 -7.38
C VAL A 138 -12.41 -12.96 -8.14
N ILE A 139 -12.95 -12.11 -9.04
CA ILE A 139 -14.09 -12.46 -9.88
C ILE A 139 -13.77 -13.68 -10.74
N TRP A 140 -12.65 -13.64 -11.46
CA TRP A 140 -12.20 -14.75 -12.30
C TRP A 140 -12.04 -16.05 -11.50
N TYR A 141 -11.37 -15.98 -10.34
CA TYR A 141 -11.22 -17.14 -9.47
C TYR A 141 -12.57 -17.69 -8.99
N SER A 142 -13.49 -16.80 -8.59
CA SER A 142 -14.82 -17.18 -8.09
C SER A 142 -15.69 -17.83 -9.17
N ILE A 143 -15.63 -17.34 -10.41
CA ILE A 143 -16.32 -17.96 -11.56
C ILE A 143 -15.82 -19.39 -11.77
N ARG A 144 -14.52 -19.64 -11.63
CA ARG A 144 -13.91 -20.96 -11.85
C ARG A 144 -14.06 -21.93 -10.68
N HIS A 145 -14.27 -21.43 -9.47
CA HIS A 145 -14.28 -22.24 -8.24
C HIS A 145 -15.61 -22.19 -7.46
N LYS A 146 -16.70 -21.75 -8.13
CA LYS A 146 -18.00 -21.40 -7.53
C LYS A 146 -17.88 -20.18 -6.61
N LEU A 147 -18.94 -19.38 -6.49
CA LEU A 147 -18.94 -18.16 -5.68
C LEU A 147 -18.45 -18.44 -4.25
N VAL A 148 -17.25 -17.95 -3.93
CA VAL A 148 -16.62 -18.11 -2.61
C VAL A 148 -16.88 -16.86 -1.78
N VAL A 149 -17.76 -16.96 -0.79
CA VAL A 149 -18.02 -15.88 0.18
C VAL A 149 -17.12 -16.01 1.42
N THR A 150 -16.40 -17.13 1.54
CA THR A 150 -15.51 -17.44 2.67
C THR A 150 -14.12 -16.83 2.51
N PRO A 151 -13.31 -16.80 3.60
CA PRO A 151 -11.93 -16.33 3.54
C PRO A 151 -11.14 -16.99 2.41
N PRO A 152 -10.25 -16.24 1.72
CA PRO A 152 -9.60 -16.71 0.51
C PRO A 152 -8.67 -17.89 0.78
N THR A 153 -8.64 -18.83 -0.16
CA THR A 153 -7.68 -19.93 -0.14
C THR A 153 -6.24 -19.39 -0.26
N PRO A 154 -5.23 -20.17 0.14
CA PRO A 154 -3.82 -19.83 -0.11
C PRO A 154 -3.54 -19.53 -1.59
N ARG A 155 -4.21 -20.25 -2.51
CA ARG A 155 -4.07 -20.06 -3.95
C ARG A 155 -4.64 -18.73 -4.42
N LEU A 156 -5.82 -18.32 -3.94
CA LEU A 156 -6.39 -17.01 -4.26
C LEU A 156 -5.52 -15.89 -3.69
N SER A 157 -5.03 -16.03 -2.46
CA SER A 157 -4.12 -15.05 -1.84
C SER A 157 -2.82 -14.90 -2.62
N ALA A 158 -2.26 -16.02 -3.13
CA ALA A 158 -1.09 -16.01 -4.00
C ALA A 158 -1.34 -15.27 -5.33
N TRP A 159 -2.50 -15.49 -5.95
CA TRP A 159 -2.88 -14.75 -7.15
C TRP A 159 -3.06 -13.26 -6.89
N MET A 160 -3.71 -12.87 -5.79
CA MET A 160 -3.86 -11.45 -5.43
C MET A 160 -2.50 -10.77 -5.24
N LEU A 161 -1.56 -11.43 -4.55
CA LEU A 161 -0.18 -10.94 -4.41
C LEU A 161 0.48 -10.78 -5.77
N LEU A 162 0.48 -11.83 -6.59
CA LEU A 162 1.12 -11.83 -7.91
C LEU A 162 0.57 -10.72 -8.81
N GLN A 163 -0.75 -10.57 -8.87
CA GLN A 163 -1.39 -9.55 -9.71
C GLN A 163 -1.10 -8.13 -9.20
N SER A 164 -0.98 -7.94 -7.89
CA SER A 164 -0.55 -6.65 -7.32
C SER A 164 0.89 -6.32 -7.72
N GLN A 165 1.78 -7.32 -7.72
CA GLN A 165 3.15 -7.16 -8.24
C GLN A 165 3.16 -6.88 -9.74
N VAL A 166 2.30 -7.52 -10.53
CA VAL A 166 2.18 -7.27 -11.98
C VAL A 166 1.80 -5.81 -12.25
N ILE A 167 0.83 -5.24 -11.54
CA ILE A 167 0.47 -3.81 -11.70
C ILE A 167 1.65 -2.92 -11.33
N LEU A 168 2.26 -3.17 -10.17
CA LEU A 168 3.35 -2.35 -9.68
C LEU A 168 4.58 -2.38 -10.60
N CYS A 169 5.06 -3.57 -10.93
CA CYS A 169 6.21 -3.77 -11.81
C CYS A 169 5.88 -3.35 -13.25
N GLY A 170 4.67 -3.64 -13.72
CA GLY A 170 4.19 -3.27 -15.03
C GLY A 170 4.14 -1.76 -15.22
N MET A 171 3.77 -1.00 -14.19
CA MET A 171 3.80 0.46 -14.26
C MET A 171 5.21 1.04 -14.35
N TYR A 172 6.18 0.50 -13.60
CA TYR A 172 7.59 0.88 -13.77
C TYR A 172 8.09 0.51 -15.16
N PHE A 173 7.72 -0.67 -15.65
CA PHE A 173 8.07 -1.11 -16.99
C PHE A 173 7.50 -0.18 -18.07
N ILE A 174 6.23 0.22 -17.97
CA ILE A 174 5.62 1.22 -18.87
C ILE A 174 6.33 2.58 -18.76
N SER A 175 6.77 2.97 -17.56
CA SER A 175 7.54 4.20 -17.35
C SER A 175 8.83 4.20 -18.18
N VAL A 176 9.54 3.06 -18.26
CA VAL A 176 10.75 2.92 -19.10
C VAL A 176 10.45 3.21 -20.56
N PHE A 177 9.42 2.57 -21.13
CA PHE A 177 9.07 2.79 -22.53
C PHE A 177 8.56 4.21 -22.78
N THR A 178 7.84 4.79 -21.83
CA THR A 178 7.38 6.19 -21.93
C THR A 178 8.58 7.14 -21.93
N LYS A 179 9.57 6.92 -21.06
CA LYS A 179 10.82 7.70 -21.04
C LYS A 179 11.60 7.57 -22.35
N LEU A 180 11.72 6.35 -22.87
CA LEU A 180 12.39 6.11 -24.15
C LEU A 180 11.63 6.75 -25.32
N ASP A 181 10.31 6.60 -25.39
CA ASP A 181 9.46 7.23 -26.43
C ASP A 181 9.59 8.76 -26.40
N LYS A 182 9.36 9.38 -25.24
CA LYS A 182 9.42 10.85 -25.09
C LYS A 182 10.81 11.45 -25.32
N SER A 183 11.85 10.64 -25.27
CA SER A 183 13.23 11.06 -25.53
C SER A 183 13.75 10.61 -26.90
N ASN A 184 12.94 9.96 -27.75
CA ASN A 184 13.38 9.32 -28.99
C ASN A 184 14.56 8.35 -28.77
N GLY A 185 14.49 7.55 -27.70
CA GLY A 185 15.52 6.60 -27.27
C GLY A 185 16.71 7.22 -26.53
N MET A 186 16.78 8.54 -26.41
CA MET A 186 17.94 9.26 -25.86
C MET A 186 17.85 9.52 -24.35
N TRP A 187 17.02 8.80 -23.60
CA TRP A 187 16.81 9.06 -22.17
C TRP A 187 18.13 9.08 -21.39
N LEU A 188 19.01 8.10 -21.63
CA LEU A 188 20.29 8.01 -20.91
C LEU A 188 21.16 9.25 -21.15
N SER A 189 21.32 9.70 -22.40
CA SER A 189 22.10 10.91 -22.71
C SER A 189 21.41 12.21 -22.27
N ASN A 190 20.08 12.23 -22.24
CA ASN A 190 19.28 13.41 -21.90
C ASN A 190 18.99 13.53 -20.40
N SER A 191 19.20 12.48 -19.61
CA SER A 191 18.90 12.45 -18.18
C SER A 191 19.65 13.52 -17.36
N LYS A 192 20.80 14.00 -17.84
CA LYS A 192 21.50 15.16 -17.25
C LYS A 192 20.67 16.46 -17.26
N TYR A 193 19.69 16.57 -18.15
CA TYR A 193 18.80 17.73 -18.23
C TYR A 193 17.67 17.71 -17.20
N VAL A 194 17.54 16.67 -16.38
CA VAL A 194 16.60 16.66 -15.24
C VAL A 194 16.81 17.87 -14.31
N ALA A 195 18.05 18.37 -14.21
CA ALA A 195 18.36 19.62 -13.49
C ALA A 195 17.52 20.80 -14.01
N MET A 196 17.29 20.90 -15.32
CA MET A 196 16.48 21.97 -15.91
C MET A 196 15.01 21.85 -15.51
N ASP A 197 14.49 20.63 -15.37
CA ASP A 197 13.11 20.42 -14.94
C ASP A 197 12.93 20.74 -13.45
N MET A 198 13.98 20.57 -12.63
CA MET A 198 13.99 21.07 -11.25
C MET A 198 13.96 22.59 -11.20
N LEU A 199 14.78 23.28 -12.02
CA LEU A 199 14.76 24.73 -12.12
C LEU A 199 13.38 25.25 -12.55
N LYS A 200 12.75 24.59 -13.53
CA LYS A 200 11.39 24.95 -13.99
C LYS A 200 10.36 24.76 -12.89
N THR A 201 10.37 23.62 -12.19
CA THR A 201 9.43 23.33 -11.11
C THR A 201 9.57 24.35 -9.98
N GLN A 202 10.79 24.65 -9.55
CA GLN A 202 11.01 25.65 -8.48
C GLN A 202 10.57 27.05 -8.91
N ARG A 203 10.87 27.47 -10.15
CA ARG A 203 10.39 28.76 -10.68
C ARG A 203 8.87 28.79 -10.82
N GLN A 204 8.23 27.68 -11.16
CA GLN A 204 6.77 27.58 -11.18
C GLN A 204 6.20 27.80 -9.77
N SER A 205 6.79 27.21 -8.73
CA SER A 205 6.39 27.47 -7.33
C SER A 205 6.56 28.94 -6.95
N TYR A 206 7.68 29.57 -7.34
CA TYR A 206 7.86 31.01 -7.17
C TYR A 206 6.77 31.82 -7.87
N LEU A 207 6.44 31.51 -9.12
CA LEU A 207 5.42 32.27 -9.87
C LEU A 207 4.01 32.05 -9.34
N ASN A 208 3.73 30.88 -8.74
CA ASN A 208 2.44 30.57 -8.15
C ASN A 208 2.22 31.27 -6.81
N GLU A 209 3.24 31.34 -5.96
CA GLU A 209 3.11 31.79 -4.56
C GLU A 209 3.81 33.13 -4.27
N LEU A 210 4.67 33.58 -5.18
CA LEU A 210 5.58 34.73 -5.01
C LEU A 210 6.50 34.62 -3.78
N ASP A 211 6.71 33.40 -3.26
CA ASP A 211 7.56 33.16 -2.09
C ASP A 211 9.06 33.22 -2.48
N PRO A 212 9.83 34.20 -1.98
CA PRO A 212 11.24 34.38 -2.33
C PRO A 212 12.12 33.16 -2.02
N ILE A 213 11.69 32.21 -1.18
CA ILE A 213 12.41 30.96 -0.95
C ILE A 213 12.62 30.16 -2.25
N PHE A 214 11.70 30.30 -3.21
CA PHE A 214 11.76 29.62 -4.51
C PHE A 214 12.41 30.45 -5.61
N ALA A 215 12.84 31.69 -5.34
CA ALA A 215 13.42 32.57 -6.37
C ALA A 215 14.84 32.16 -6.79
N GLY A 216 15.58 31.47 -5.91
CA GLY A 216 16.93 30.98 -6.16
C GLY A 216 16.99 29.74 -7.05
N ASN A 217 18.19 29.40 -7.51
CA ASN A 217 18.44 28.10 -8.12
C ASN A 217 18.65 27.08 -6.99
N PRO A 218 17.98 25.91 -7.00
CA PRO A 218 18.21 24.84 -6.05
C PRO A 218 19.67 24.36 -6.15
N PRO A 219 20.37 24.21 -5.01
CA PRO A 219 21.75 23.74 -5.00
C PRO A 219 21.90 22.35 -5.65
N GLU A 220 20.88 21.51 -5.57
CA GLU A 220 20.86 20.18 -6.19
C GLU A 220 20.88 20.28 -7.73
N ALA A 221 20.15 21.22 -8.33
CA ALA A 221 20.21 21.41 -9.77
C ALA A 221 21.57 21.95 -10.22
N ILE A 222 22.16 22.88 -9.46
CA ILE A 222 23.51 23.40 -9.73
C ILE A 222 24.52 22.25 -9.69
N TRP A 223 24.48 21.41 -8.65
CA TRP A 223 25.35 20.26 -8.52
C TRP A 223 25.23 19.29 -9.71
N MET A 224 24.00 19.03 -10.18
CA MET A 224 23.77 18.18 -11.35
C MET A 224 24.31 18.78 -12.65
N LEU A 225 24.22 20.11 -12.82
CA LEU A 225 24.79 20.83 -13.96
C LEU A 225 26.32 20.80 -13.94
N ASP A 226 26.94 20.87 -12.76
CA ASP A 226 28.38 20.78 -12.57
C ASP A 226 28.90 19.34 -12.75
N HIS A 227 28.06 18.33 -12.53
CA HIS A 227 28.42 16.91 -12.61
C HIS A 227 27.51 16.09 -13.55
N PRO A 228 27.44 16.43 -14.85
CA PRO A 228 26.44 15.87 -15.77
C PRO A 228 26.58 14.35 -15.97
N THR A 229 27.80 13.81 -15.93
CA THR A 229 28.03 12.35 -16.05
C THR A 229 27.52 11.60 -14.81
N LEU A 230 27.70 12.17 -13.61
CA LEU A 230 27.16 11.58 -12.38
C LEU A 230 25.64 11.65 -12.37
N ALA A 231 25.05 12.78 -12.80
CA ALA A 231 23.62 12.92 -12.98
C ALA A 231 23.09 11.84 -13.96
N THR A 232 23.76 11.65 -15.11
CA THR A 232 23.40 10.61 -16.07
C THR A 232 23.50 9.20 -15.48
N LEU A 233 24.57 8.89 -14.75
CA LEU A 233 24.72 7.58 -14.10
C LEU A 233 23.58 7.35 -13.10
N PHE A 234 23.30 8.35 -12.27
CA PHE A 234 22.28 8.26 -11.22
C PHE A 234 20.88 8.07 -11.81
N PHE A 235 20.40 9.00 -12.65
CA PHE A 235 19.06 8.90 -13.25
C PHE A 235 18.95 7.81 -14.32
N GLY A 236 20.06 7.48 -14.99
CA GLY A 236 20.13 6.37 -15.93
C GLY A 236 20.02 5.01 -15.25
N SER A 237 20.62 4.85 -14.06
CA SER A 237 20.48 3.61 -13.27
C SER A 237 19.03 3.32 -12.89
N GLY A 238 18.23 4.37 -12.65
CA GLY A 238 16.80 4.24 -12.39
C GLY A 238 16.03 3.60 -13.56
N LEU A 239 16.37 3.94 -14.80
CA LEU A 239 15.77 3.32 -15.99
C LEU A 239 15.98 1.80 -16.00
N PHE A 240 17.19 1.34 -15.70
CA PHE A 240 17.50 -0.08 -15.63
C PHE A 240 16.79 -0.77 -14.47
N LEU A 241 16.74 -0.13 -13.30
CA LEU A 241 16.02 -0.65 -12.14
C LEU A 241 14.52 -0.84 -12.44
N GLU A 242 13.88 0.16 -13.05
CA GLU A 242 12.49 0.08 -13.47
C GLU A 242 12.27 -1.01 -14.52
N PHE A 243 13.19 -1.17 -15.48
CA PHE A 243 13.11 -2.20 -16.53
C PHE A 243 13.21 -3.61 -15.94
N PHE A 244 14.19 -3.82 -15.04
CA PHE A 244 14.41 -5.10 -14.38
C PHE A 244 13.38 -5.42 -13.29
N CYS A 245 12.50 -4.48 -12.94
CA CYS A 245 11.45 -4.69 -11.96
C CYS A 245 10.53 -5.87 -12.30
N ILE A 246 10.38 -6.23 -13.58
CA ILE A 246 9.59 -7.39 -14.00
C ILE A 246 10.06 -8.72 -13.37
N PHE A 247 11.36 -8.84 -13.05
CA PHE A 247 11.92 -10.03 -12.40
C PHE A 247 11.52 -10.17 -10.92
N ALA A 248 10.96 -9.14 -10.31
CA ALA A 248 10.40 -9.21 -8.97
C ALA A 248 9.07 -9.99 -8.90
N ILE A 249 8.36 -10.12 -10.02
CA ILE A 249 7.03 -10.74 -10.06
C ILE A 249 7.14 -12.22 -9.66
N GLY A 250 6.43 -12.59 -8.59
CA GLY A 250 6.42 -13.96 -8.04
C GLY A 250 7.71 -14.40 -7.36
N ASN A 251 8.79 -13.61 -7.42
CA ASN A 251 10.08 -13.94 -6.81
C ASN A 251 10.29 -13.10 -5.54
N ARG A 252 10.21 -13.74 -4.36
CA ARG A 252 10.31 -13.02 -3.07
C ARG A 252 11.68 -12.38 -2.82
N TRP A 253 12.76 -13.03 -3.25
CA TRP A 253 14.11 -12.51 -3.03
C TRP A 253 14.40 -11.32 -3.94
N LEU A 254 14.14 -11.47 -5.24
CA LEU A 254 14.29 -10.36 -6.18
C LEU A 254 13.30 -9.24 -5.88
N GLY A 255 12.06 -9.57 -5.48
CA GLY A 255 11.07 -8.61 -5.02
C GLY A 255 11.56 -7.79 -3.82
N PHE A 256 12.20 -8.42 -2.84
CA PHE A 256 12.80 -7.70 -1.72
C PHE A 256 13.90 -6.74 -2.19
N LEU A 257 14.89 -7.23 -2.95
CA LEU A 257 16.01 -6.42 -3.41
C LEU A 257 15.58 -5.26 -4.31
N ILE A 258 14.73 -5.53 -5.30
CA ILE A 258 14.20 -4.53 -6.23
C ILE A 258 13.29 -3.55 -5.48
N GLY A 259 12.43 -4.03 -4.59
CA GLY A 259 11.54 -3.19 -3.78
C GLY A 259 12.31 -2.19 -2.92
N VAL A 260 13.35 -2.64 -2.21
CA VAL A 260 14.23 -1.75 -1.43
C VAL A 260 14.96 -0.77 -2.34
N SER A 261 15.45 -1.24 -3.50
CA SER A 261 16.15 -0.39 -4.46
C SER A 261 15.24 0.69 -5.05
N LEU A 262 13.98 0.38 -5.37
CA LEU A 262 13.00 1.33 -5.88
C LEU A 262 12.65 2.40 -4.84
N ILE A 263 12.46 1.98 -3.58
CA ILE A 263 12.25 2.92 -2.46
C ILE A 263 13.48 3.83 -2.32
N ALA A 264 14.69 3.27 -2.28
CA ALA A 264 15.91 4.06 -2.15
C ALA A 264 16.09 5.05 -3.32
N MET A 265 15.81 4.61 -4.55
CA MET A 265 15.83 5.45 -5.75
C MET A 265 14.81 6.60 -5.62
N HIS A 266 13.55 6.30 -5.28
CA HIS A 266 12.52 7.33 -5.14
C HIS A 266 12.82 8.33 -4.03
N ARG A 267 13.29 7.89 -2.85
CA ARG A 267 13.71 8.79 -1.77
C ARG A 267 14.88 9.67 -2.19
N SER A 268 15.78 9.14 -3.00
CA SER A 268 16.91 9.90 -3.52
C SER A 268 16.46 10.92 -4.58
N ILE A 269 15.51 10.58 -5.44
CA ILE A 269 14.89 11.51 -6.40
C ILE A 269 14.10 12.60 -5.67
N ASP A 270 13.30 12.25 -4.68
CA ASP A 270 12.53 13.20 -3.85
C ASP A 270 13.45 14.23 -3.19
N ARG A 271 14.56 13.75 -2.61
CA ARG A 271 15.59 14.60 -2.01
C ARG A 271 16.24 15.52 -3.03
N LEU A 272 16.60 15.00 -4.19
CA LEU A 272 17.29 15.78 -5.23
C LEU A 272 16.35 16.78 -5.90
N MET A 273 15.13 16.38 -6.25
CA MET A 273 14.18 17.20 -7.02
C MET A 273 13.32 18.13 -6.15
N GLY A 274 13.65 18.29 -4.86
CA GLY A 274 12.98 19.26 -3.99
C GLY A 274 11.53 18.94 -3.67
N GLY A 275 11.20 17.66 -3.44
CA GLY A 275 9.86 17.26 -2.97
C GLY A 275 9.01 16.46 -3.97
N VAL A 276 9.59 15.97 -5.08
CA VAL A 276 8.89 15.05 -6.00
C VAL A 276 8.80 13.67 -5.36
N ALA A 277 7.84 13.50 -4.46
CA ALA A 277 7.64 12.28 -3.70
C ALA A 277 6.77 11.25 -4.46
N PHE A 278 7.18 9.98 -4.39
CA PHE A 278 6.45 8.85 -4.97
C PHE A 278 5.83 7.95 -3.89
N LEU A 279 5.29 8.57 -2.84
CA LEU A 279 4.85 7.89 -1.61
C LEU A 279 3.99 6.66 -1.88
N ASN A 280 2.98 6.78 -2.75
CA ASN A 280 2.07 5.68 -3.02
C ASN A 280 2.77 4.49 -3.69
N ASN A 281 3.71 4.75 -4.60
CA ASN A 281 4.51 3.72 -5.25
C ASN A 281 5.47 3.06 -4.25
N GLU A 282 6.08 3.84 -3.37
CA GLU A 282 6.96 3.35 -2.30
C GLU A 282 6.20 2.46 -1.31
N LEU A 283 5.00 2.87 -0.86
CA LEU A 283 4.16 2.09 0.04
C LEU A 283 3.66 0.79 -0.63
N LEU A 284 3.29 0.82 -1.91
CA LEU A 284 2.98 -0.40 -2.65
C LEU A 284 4.21 -1.33 -2.77
N ALA A 285 5.40 -0.79 -3.04
CA ALA A 285 6.63 -1.56 -3.07
C ALA A 285 6.94 -2.15 -1.69
N PHE A 286 6.74 -1.40 -0.62
CA PHE A 286 6.90 -1.86 0.76
C PHE A 286 5.97 -3.04 1.10
N ILE A 287 4.71 -2.99 0.64
CA ILE A 287 3.71 -4.02 0.89
C ILE A 287 3.91 -5.25 -0.01
N PHE A 288 4.10 -5.07 -1.31
CA PHE A 288 4.01 -6.15 -2.30
C PHE A 288 5.36 -6.63 -2.87
N LEU A 289 6.42 -5.82 -2.81
CA LEU A 289 7.77 -6.22 -3.27
C LEU A 289 8.68 -6.57 -2.09
N VAL A 290 8.93 -5.60 -1.19
CA VAL A 290 9.65 -5.83 0.08
C VAL A 290 8.93 -6.88 0.92
N ASN A 291 7.59 -6.88 0.84
CA ASN A 291 6.72 -7.88 1.43
C ASN A 291 6.89 -8.02 2.94
N ILE A 292 6.80 -6.88 3.64
CA ILE A 292 6.77 -6.84 5.11
C ILE A 292 5.69 -7.78 5.70
N PRO A 293 4.48 -7.90 5.11
CA PRO A 293 3.50 -8.90 5.54
C PRO A 293 4.05 -10.34 5.58
N PHE A 294 4.88 -10.73 4.61
CA PHE A 294 5.54 -12.05 4.60
C PHE A 294 6.55 -12.19 5.74
N LEU A 295 7.37 -11.17 6.01
CA LEU A 295 8.36 -11.22 7.10
C LEU A 295 7.68 -11.40 8.46
N ILE A 296 6.58 -10.66 8.72
CA ILE A 296 5.78 -10.80 9.94
C ILE A 296 5.14 -12.20 9.98
N ALA A 297 4.57 -12.67 8.87
CA ALA A 297 3.98 -14.00 8.80
C ALA A 297 5.01 -15.11 9.06
N CYS A 298 6.26 -14.98 8.61
CA CYS A 298 7.34 -15.91 8.91
C CYS A 298 7.55 -16.07 10.41
N VAL A 299 7.66 -14.96 11.15
CA VAL A 299 7.82 -14.97 12.61
C VAL A 299 6.62 -15.65 13.29
N VAL A 300 5.39 -15.31 12.87
CA VAL A 300 4.17 -15.93 13.44
C VAL A 300 4.10 -17.43 13.13
N ASN A 301 4.50 -17.84 11.92
CA ASN A 301 4.45 -19.24 11.49
C ASN A 301 5.47 -20.13 12.23
N TRP A 302 6.48 -19.56 12.90
CA TRP A 302 7.38 -20.31 13.78
C TRP A 302 6.66 -20.90 15.00
N LEU A 303 5.49 -20.37 15.37
CA LEU A 303 4.65 -20.98 16.40
C LEU A 303 4.12 -22.33 15.90
N PRO A 304 4.30 -23.45 16.61
CA PRO A 304 3.95 -24.77 16.09
C PRO A 304 2.44 -25.00 16.00
N LYS A 305 1.66 -24.43 16.93
CA LYS A 305 0.22 -24.67 17.05
C LYS A 305 -0.59 -23.64 16.26
N LEU A 306 -1.53 -24.10 15.44
CA LEU A 306 -2.42 -23.22 14.66
C LEU A 306 -3.21 -22.23 15.54
N ARG A 307 -3.75 -22.68 16.67
CA ARG A 307 -4.46 -21.82 17.63
C ARG A 307 -3.57 -20.70 18.18
N ALA A 308 -2.30 -21.00 18.48
CA ALA A 308 -1.34 -20.01 18.94
C ALA A 308 -1.08 -18.95 17.87
N ARG A 309 -0.98 -19.34 16.59
CA ARG A 309 -0.84 -18.39 15.47
C ARG A 309 -2.05 -17.46 15.37
N HIS A 310 -3.26 -18.01 15.40
CA HIS A 310 -4.48 -17.19 15.29
C HIS A 310 -4.63 -16.24 16.47
N LEU A 311 -4.39 -16.71 17.70
CA LEU A 311 -4.48 -15.86 18.87
C LEU A 311 -3.33 -14.84 18.94
N ALA A 312 -2.16 -15.15 18.40
CA ALA A 312 -1.08 -14.16 18.26
C ALA A 312 -1.47 -13.02 17.30
N VAL A 313 -2.05 -13.35 16.14
CA VAL A 313 -2.52 -12.34 15.18
C VAL A 313 -3.67 -11.52 15.77
N ALA A 314 -4.67 -12.18 16.35
CA ALA A 314 -5.80 -11.51 16.99
C ALA A 314 -5.36 -10.61 18.15
N GLY A 315 -4.45 -11.11 19.00
CA GLY A 315 -3.82 -10.35 20.07
C GLY A 315 -3.05 -9.14 19.54
N GLY A 316 -2.27 -9.30 18.46
CA GLY A 316 -1.55 -8.20 17.83
C GLY A 316 -2.47 -7.10 17.31
N VAL A 317 -3.55 -7.46 16.61
CA VAL A 317 -4.56 -6.51 16.11
C VAL A 317 -5.28 -5.81 17.27
N ALA A 318 -5.72 -6.57 18.28
CA ALA A 318 -6.35 -6.00 19.46
C ALA A 318 -5.40 -5.07 20.22
N GLY A 319 -4.11 -5.41 20.30
CA GLY A 319 -3.08 -4.59 20.94
C GLY A 319 -2.89 -3.23 20.28
N ILE A 320 -3.11 -3.10 18.96
CA ILE A 320 -3.11 -1.79 18.28
C ILE A 320 -4.25 -0.92 18.84
N ALA A 321 -5.46 -1.45 18.96
CA ALA A 321 -6.59 -0.70 19.54
C ALA A 321 -6.36 -0.42 21.04
N LEU A 322 -5.90 -1.41 21.79
CA LEU A 322 -5.62 -1.29 23.23
C LEU A 322 -4.53 -0.27 23.54
N SER A 323 -3.61 -0.04 22.60
CA SER A 323 -2.55 0.95 22.77
C SER A 323 -3.07 2.36 23.00
N PHE A 324 -4.30 2.68 22.56
CA PHE A 324 -4.96 3.95 22.89
C PHE A 324 -4.96 4.22 24.39
N TRP A 325 -5.23 3.22 25.24
CA TRP A 325 -5.26 3.40 26.69
C TRP A 325 -3.87 3.37 27.34
N VAL A 326 -2.86 2.89 26.62
CA VAL A 326 -1.44 2.86 27.06
C VAL A 326 -0.72 4.17 26.70
N GLN A 327 -1.25 4.95 25.75
CA GLN A 327 -0.70 6.26 25.38
C GLN A 327 -0.66 7.21 26.59
N PRO A 328 0.33 8.13 26.66
CA PRO A 328 0.38 9.17 27.67
C PRO A 328 -0.94 9.96 27.74
N GLN A 329 -1.31 10.41 28.95
CA GLN A 329 -2.59 11.08 29.16
C GLN A 329 -2.79 12.30 28.23
N HIS A 330 -1.75 13.12 28.02
CA HIS A 330 -1.82 14.28 27.14
C HIS A 330 -2.15 13.88 25.68
N VAL A 331 -1.57 12.80 25.18
CA VAL A 331 -1.88 12.27 23.83
C VAL A 331 -3.33 11.81 23.76
N ARG A 332 -3.84 11.12 24.79
CA ARG A 332 -5.24 10.65 24.81
C ARG A 332 -6.23 11.81 24.84
N THR A 333 -5.95 12.84 25.62
CA THR A 333 -6.83 14.03 25.73
C THR A 333 -6.95 14.81 24.42
N ASP A 334 -5.92 14.77 23.57
CA ASP A 334 -5.97 15.37 22.23
C ASP A 334 -7.03 14.72 21.34
N PHE A 335 -7.29 13.42 21.53
CA PHE A 335 -8.30 12.68 20.74
C PHE A 335 -9.70 12.69 21.36
N THR A 336 -9.82 12.95 22.66
CA THR A 336 -11.12 13.00 23.37
C THR A 336 -11.64 14.42 23.57
N GLN A 337 -10.94 15.44 23.06
CA GLN A 337 -11.29 16.86 23.20
C GLN A 337 -11.60 17.22 24.67
N GLY A 338 -10.74 16.79 25.60
CA GLY A 338 -10.93 17.06 27.03
C GLY A 338 -12.09 16.31 27.69
N GLY A 339 -12.58 15.21 27.09
CA GLY A 339 -13.67 14.40 27.63
C GLY A 339 -15.05 14.74 27.08
N ALA A 340 -15.16 15.73 26.18
CA ALA A 340 -16.41 16.09 25.51
C ALA A 340 -16.90 15.01 24.53
N VAL A 341 -16.03 14.08 24.14
CA VAL A 341 -16.31 13.06 23.13
C VAL A 341 -16.13 11.65 23.70
N SER A 342 -16.97 10.71 23.26
CA SER A 342 -16.92 9.33 23.76
C SER A 342 -15.56 8.67 23.51
N ALA A 343 -15.15 7.77 24.42
CA ALA A 343 -13.87 7.05 24.29
C ALA A 343 -13.76 6.26 22.97
N LEU A 344 -14.87 5.75 22.45
CA LEU A 344 -14.91 5.03 21.16
C LEU A 344 -14.61 5.95 19.97
N HIS A 345 -15.12 7.18 19.99
CA HIS A 345 -14.82 8.15 18.95
C HIS A 345 -13.36 8.62 19.05
N GLY A 346 -12.85 8.83 20.28
CA GLY A 346 -11.43 9.11 20.50
C GLY A 346 -10.51 7.99 19.98
N LEU A 347 -10.88 6.72 20.20
CA LEU A 347 -10.18 5.56 19.63
C LEU A 347 -10.17 5.59 18.10
N GLY A 348 -11.30 5.92 17.46
CA GLY A 348 -11.38 6.06 16.00
C GLY A 348 -10.39 7.10 15.45
N ASN A 349 -10.35 8.29 16.07
CA ASN A 349 -9.43 9.36 15.69
C ASN A 349 -7.96 8.96 15.92
N TYR A 350 -7.68 8.24 17.01
CA TYR A 350 -6.35 7.70 17.28
C TYR A 350 -5.88 6.70 16.21
N LEU A 351 -6.74 5.76 15.83
CA LEU A 351 -6.43 4.77 14.77
C LEU A 351 -6.19 5.45 13.42
N LEU A 352 -7.00 6.46 13.08
CA LEU A 352 -6.77 7.27 11.89
C LEU A 352 -5.45 8.05 11.97
N LYS A 353 -5.08 8.58 13.15
CA LYS A 353 -3.79 9.25 13.33
C LYS A 353 -2.60 8.30 13.17
N LEU A 354 -2.69 7.06 13.68
CA LEU A 354 -1.67 6.04 13.44
C LEU A 354 -1.45 5.80 11.95
N ILE A 355 -2.53 5.68 11.18
CA ILE A 355 -2.48 5.53 9.72
C ILE A 355 -1.89 6.78 9.06
N ASN A 356 -2.37 7.98 9.44
CA ASN A 356 -1.92 9.23 8.84
C ASN A 356 -0.45 9.57 9.14
N ASN A 357 0.14 9.02 10.19
CA ASN A 357 1.57 9.18 10.44
C ASN A 357 2.46 8.50 9.38
N MET A 358 1.89 7.71 8.46
CA MET A 358 2.59 7.31 7.23
C MET A 358 3.04 8.53 6.40
N ASP A 359 2.45 9.72 6.55
CA ASP A 359 2.96 10.95 5.91
C ASP A 359 4.39 11.29 6.33
N THR A 360 4.84 10.85 7.52
CA THR A 360 6.23 11.01 7.97
C THR A 360 7.22 10.35 7.01
N TRP A 361 6.77 9.34 6.26
CA TRP A 361 7.57 8.69 5.24
C TRP A 361 8.10 9.65 4.19
N ASN A 362 7.35 10.72 3.88
CA ASN A 362 7.81 11.78 2.96
C ASN A 362 8.78 12.77 3.60
N SER A 363 8.96 12.74 4.93
CA SER A 363 9.78 13.71 5.63
C SER A 363 11.26 13.35 5.62
N PHE A 364 12.10 14.35 5.37
CA PHE A 364 13.55 14.29 5.64
C PHE A 364 13.92 14.93 6.98
N ASP A 365 12.96 15.48 7.72
CA ASP A 365 13.20 16.10 9.02
C ASP A 365 13.33 15.02 10.11
N PRO A 366 14.52 14.87 10.75
CA PRO A 366 14.70 13.91 11.84
C PRO A 366 13.76 14.16 13.03
N GLU A 367 13.32 15.40 13.25
CA GLU A 367 12.40 15.73 14.34
C GLU A 367 11.00 15.15 14.10
N GLN A 368 10.48 15.23 12.87
CA GLN A 368 9.23 14.60 12.49
C GLN A 368 9.29 13.08 12.68
N TRP A 369 10.38 12.44 12.27
CA TRP A 369 10.61 11.02 12.53
C TRP A 369 10.65 10.70 14.02
N ARG A 370 11.33 11.51 14.84
CA ARG A 370 11.35 11.33 16.29
C ARG A 370 9.96 11.43 16.90
N LYS A 371 9.16 12.43 16.51
CA LYS A 371 7.77 12.60 16.96
C LYS A 371 6.92 11.39 16.59
N THR A 372 7.03 10.93 15.35
CA THR A 372 6.29 9.76 14.86
C THR A 372 6.69 8.49 15.58
N ILE A 373 8.00 8.21 15.72
CA ILE A 373 8.51 7.05 16.46
C ILE A 373 7.98 7.08 17.91
N THR A 374 8.07 8.23 18.57
CA THR A 374 7.57 8.39 19.96
C THR A 374 6.08 8.08 20.04
N PHE A 375 5.28 8.57 19.09
CA PHE A 375 3.84 8.33 19.05
C PHE A 375 3.47 6.87 18.73
N VAL A 376 4.14 6.22 17.77
CA VAL A 376 3.80 4.84 17.35
C VAL A 376 4.40 3.76 18.25
N THR A 377 5.43 4.07 19.04
CA THR A 377 6.12 3.09 19.89
C THR A 377 5.17 2.38 20.87
N PRO A 378 4.28 3.06 21.62
CA PRO A 378 3.31 2.39 22.47
C PRO A 378 2.38 1.44 21.70
N ALA A 379 2.00 1.78 20.46
CA ALA A 379 1.20 0.92 19.61
C ALA A 379 1.94 -0.36 19.21
N ILE A 380 3.20 -0.25 18.79
CA ILE A 380 4.05 -1.39 18.44
C ILE A 380 4.26 -2.30 19.66
N LEU A 381 4.66 -1.73 20.79
CA LEU A 381 4.94 -2.51 22.02
C LEU A 381 3.68 -3.21 22.54
N THR A 382 2.53 -2.53 22.56
CA THR A 382 1.27 -3.13 23.02
C THR A 382 0.80 -4.22 22.06
N SER A 383 0.92 -4.01 20.74
CA SER A 383 0.63 -5.02 19.72
C SER A 383 1.49 -6.27 19.91
N LEU A 384 2.81 -6.11 20.07
CA LEU A 384 3.73 -7.22 20.31
C LEU A 384 3.42 -7.96 21.62
N ALA A 385 3.18 -7.23 22.71
CA ALA A 385 2.86 -7.84 24.01
C ALA A 385 1.56 -8.65 23.94
N CYS A 386 0.51 -8.11 23.34
CA CYS A 386 -0.75 -8.82 23.15
C CYS A 386 -0.62 -10.02 22.19
N ALA A 387 0.22 -9.93 21.16
CA ALA A 387 0.51 -11.05 20.26
C ALA A 387 1.23 -12.20 20.99
N VAL A 388 2.22 -11.89 21.83
CA VAL A 388 2.91 -12.88 22.67
C VAL A 388 1.94 -13.52 23.66
N LEU A 389 1.11 -12.73 24.35
CA LEU A 389 0.10 -13.24 25.27
C LEU A 389 -0.88 -14.18 24.55
N GLY A 390 -1.38 -13.78 23.38
CA GLY A 390 -2.25 -14.63 22.55
C GLY A 390 -1.59 -15.95 22.15
N ALA A 391 -0.31 -15.90 21.75
CA ALA A 391 0.46 -17.10 21.42
C ALA A 391 0.60 -18.07 22.62
N VAL A 392 0.86 -17.53 23.82
CA VAL A 392 0.96 -18.31 25.06
C VAL A 392 -0.37 -18.96 25.41
N VAL A 393 -1.46 -18.18 25.44
CA VAL A 393 -2.82 -18.67 25.72
C VAL A 393 -3.22 -19.78 24.75
N GLY A 394 -3.00 -19.57 23.45
CA GLY A 394 -3.27 -20.59 22.42
C GLY A 394 -2.42 -21.84 22.55
N SER A 395 -1.22 -21.71 23.11
CA SER A 395 -0.33 -22.85 23.36
C SER A 395 -0.74 -23.68 24.57
N VAL A 396 -1.26 -23.04 25.62
CA VAL A 396 -1.71 -23.68 26.87
C VAL A 396 -3.06 -24.39 26.69
N ILE A 397 -4.06 -23.70 26.14
CA ILE A 397 -5.43 -24.25 25.96
C ILE A 397 -5.42 -25.52 25.10
N GLY A 398 -4.47 -25.66 24.17
CA GLY A 398 -4.34 -26.85 23.32
C GLY A 398 -3.86 -28.12 24.01
N LYS A 399 -3.44 -28.10 25.29
CA LYS A 399 -3.02 -29.32 26.01
C LYS A 399 -4.18 -30.17 26.55
N GLY A 400 -5.39 -29.61 26.64
CA GLY A 400 -6.53 -30.28 27.29
C GLY A 400 -7.41 -31.18 26.41
N SER A 401 -7.30 -31.15 25.08
CA SER A 401 -8.20 -31.91 24.19
C SER A 401 -7.56 -33.12 23.49
N GLY A 402 -6.43 -33.61 24.02
CA GLY A 402 -5.64 -34.70 23.44
C GLY A 402 -6.16 -36.12 23.68
N LYS A 403 -7.44 -36.31 24.04
CA LYS A 403 -8.08 -37.62 24.04
C LYS A 403 -9.10 -37.68 22.91
N THR A 404 -9.14 -38.83 22.22
CA THR A 404 -10.16 -39.30 21.25
C THR A 404 -10.24 -38.64 19.88
N ARG A 405 -9.18 -38.72 19.05
CA ARG A 405 -9.38 -38.69 17.58
C ARG A 405 -8.63 -39.77 16.80
N THR A 406 -7.83 -40.59 17.47
CA THR A 406 -7.14 -41.72 16.84
C THR A 406 -8.02 -42.95 16.62
N GLU A 407 -9.21 -43.05 17.21
CA GLU A 407 -10.07 -44.25 17.06
C GLU A 407 -11.11 -44.14 15.94
N GLU A 408 -11.69 -42.96 15.67
CA GLU A 408 -12.72 -42.81 14.64
C GLU A 408 -12.17 -42.85 13.20
N ASP A 409 -10.97 -42.32 12.96
CA ASP A 409 -10.37 -42.34 11.61
C ASP A 409 -9.88 -43.75 11.21
N THR A 410 -9.47 -44.59 12.18
CA THR A 410 -9.21 -46.03 11.94
C THR A 410 -10.49 -46.84 11.75
N ALA A 411 -11.59 -46.50 12.42
CA ALA A 411 -12.87 -47.18 12.24
C ALA A 411 -13.55 -46.85 10.90
N SER A 412 -13.32 -45.65 10.36
CA SER A 412 -13.78 -45.25 9.03
C SER A 412 -13.01 -45.93 7.89
N ALA A 413 -11.70 -46.10 8.03
CA ALA A 413 -10.88 -46.78 7.03
C ALA A 413 -11.17 -48.30 6.95
N ALA A 414 -11.57 -48.93 8.06
CA ALA A 414 -11.96 -50.34 8.10
C ALA A 414 -13.38 -50.63 7.53
N ARG A 415 -14.20 -49.60 7.26
CA ARG A 415 -15.55 -49.76 6.66
C ARG A 415 -15.57 -49.53 5.15
N THR A 416 -14.42 -49.22 4.55
CA THR A 416 -14.28 -48.94 3.11
C THR A 416 -13.29 -49.88 2.39
N ALA A 417 -12.82 -50.91 3.10
CA ALA A 417 -12.17 -52.10 2.55
C ALA A 417 -13.09 -53.29 2.79
#